data_AF-A0A7Y5IF56-F1
#
_entry.id   AF-A0A7Y5IF56-F1
#
_cell.length_a   1.000
_cell.length_b   1.000
_cell.length_c   1.000
_cell.angle_alpha   90.00
_cell.angle_beta   90.00
_cell.angle_gamma   90.00
#
_symmetry.space_group_name_H-M   'P 1'
#
loop_
_entity.id
_entity.type
_entity.pdbx_description
1 polymer ?
#
loop_
_entity_poly.entity_id
_entity_poly.type
_entity_poly.pdbx_seq_one_letter_code
_entity_poly.pdbx_strand_id
1 'polypeptide(L)'
;MLNDRLKTVTTYCLLASLTFVYGCAGALSGGGKSGGRYIYQYTMTEPSVNDQLLYKDDYITVQFKFDESAVKFQLQNVSDLPLSIVWENVAISLNNRAFPVRNLSTLYQTELVHPLPVMIPSLGYIREVVIPRDNITLEKEGWKEKDLFPTDDMGSAARKKLIMKYNGSVVKLMLPVRIGEVVQDYAFTFKVKGISALPQNVRPPVKERPTPPPVMTASASNALLPIVIAGGILGLAIYALSKEKASPIGF
;
A
#
# COMPACT_ATOMS: atom_id res chain seq x y z
N MET A 1 74.03 18.60 37.59
CA MET A 1 73.31 17.32 37.41
C MET A 1 71.77 17.42 37.50
N LEU A 2 71.16 18.63 37.52
CA LEU A 2 69.69 18.79 37.57
C LEU A 2 69.08 19.30 36.25
N ASN A 3 69.91 19.72 35.28
CA ASN A 3 69.44 20.38 34.05
C ASN A 3 69.25 19.42 32.84
N ASP A 4 69.79 18.20 32.89
CA ASP A 4 69.67 17.24 31.78
C ASP A 4 68.47 16.29 31.92
N ARG A 5 67.87 16.18 33.11
CA ARG A 5 66.66 15.35 33.29
C ARG A 5 65.35 16.06 32.97
N LEU A 6 65.37 17.39 32.90
CA LEU A 6 64.16 18.16 32.60
C LEU A 6 63.82 18.15 31.10
N LYS A 7 64.83 18.17 30.21
CA LYS A 7 64.64 18.19 28.75
C LYS A 7 64.12 16.86 28.19
N THR A 8 64.47 15.74 28.80
CA THR A 8 64.03 14.42 28.35
C THR A 8 62.54 14.22 28.65
N VAL A 9 62.03 14.72 29.77
CA VAL A 9 60.61 14.56 30.14
C VAL A 9 59.69 15.47 29.31
N THR A 10 60.11 16.69 28.96
CA THR A 10 59.29 17.58 28.12
C THR A 10 59.16 17.12 26.67
N THR A 11 60.15 16.37 26.17
CA THR A 11 60.15 15.88 24.78
C THR A 11 59.20 14.69 24.58
N TYR A 12 58.98 13.86 25.60
CA TYR A 12 58.02 12.75 25.51
C TYR A 12 56.54 13.21 25.64
N CYS A 13 56.26 14.35 26.29
CA CYS A 13 54.89 14.89 26.35
C CYS A 13 54.42 15.54 25.03
N LEU A 14 55.34 16.01 24.18
CA LEU A 14 54.99 16.59 22.87
C LEU A 14 54.89 15.56 21.74
N LEU A 15 55.45 14.35 21.91
CA LEU A 15 55.32 13.24 20.96
C LEU A 15 54.15 12.30 21.28
N ALA A 16 53.65 12.27 22.52
CA ALA A 16 52.47 11.49 22.90
C ALA A 16 51.12 12.19 22.59
N SER A 17 51.13 13.49 22.29
CA SER A 17 49.93 14.26 21.94
C SER A 17 49.67 14.34 20.42
N LEU A 18 50.59 13.86 19.58
CA LEU A 18 50.43 13.87 18.12
C LEU A 18 49.86 12.54 17.56
N THR A 19 49.73 11.50 18.38
CA THR A 19 49.18 10.19 17.98
C THR A 19 47.79 9.90 18.54
N PHE A 20 47.02 10.94 18.90
CA PHE A 20 45.65 10.82 19.41
C PHE A 20 44.60 11.59 18.58
N VAL A 21 44.94 12.01 17.35
CA VAL A 21 43.98 12.64 16.41
C VAL A 21 43.78 11.84 15.11
N TYR A 22 44.42 10.67 14.97
CA TYR A 22 44.19 9.74 13.84
C TYR A 22 43.31 8.54 14.20
N GLY A 23 42.54 8.62 15.29
CA GLY A 23 41.56 7.61 15.69
C GLY A 23 40.14 8.12 15.49
N CYS A 24 39.37 7.43 14.65
CA CYS A 24 37.92 7.61 14.39
C CYS A 24 37.48 8.74 13.44
N ALA A 25 38.04 8.81 12.23
CA ALA A 25 37.28 9.26 11.05
C ALA A 25 36.72 8.09 10.20
N GLY A 26 36.77 6.86 10.73
CA GLY A 26 36.42 5.63 10.01
C GLY A 26 35.36 4.79 10.72
N ALA A 27 34.30 5.40 11.25
CA ALA A 27 33.20 4.65 11.86
C ALA A 27 31.84 5.38 11.82
N LEU A 28 31.55 6.11 10.73
CA LEU A 28 30.19 6.58 10.42
C LEU A 28 29.95 6.52 8.91
N SER A 29 30.14 5.36 8.31
CA SER A 29 29.43 5.00 7.09
C SER A 29 28.88 3.59 7.21
N GLY A 30 27.96 3.42 8.17
CA GLY A 30 26.87 2.44 8.02
C GLY A 30 25.95 2.84 6.86
N GLY A 31 26.52 3.21 5.71
CA GLY A 31 25.79 3.40 4.47
C GLY A 31 25.55 2.02 3.90
N GLY A 32 24.48 1.37 4.33
CA GLY A 32 23.94 0.25 3.57
C GLY A 32 23.85 0.69 2.12
N LYS A 33 24.43 -0.08 1.19
CA LYS A 33 24.49 0.28 -0.23
C LYS A 33 23.10 0.67 -0.69
N SER A 34 22.88 1.96 -0.93
CA SER A 34 21.62 2.47 -1.47
C SER A 34 21.46 1.86 -2.86
N GLY A 35 20.54 0.91 -2.99
CA GLY A 35 20.26 0.23 -4.25
C GLY A 35 19.67 1.18 -5.29
N GLY A 36 19.78 0.80 -6.55
CA GLY A 36 19.03 1.43 -7.63
C GLY A 36 17.56 1.02 -7.57
N ARG A 37 16.68 2.00 -7.78
CA ARG A 37 15.24 1.76 -8.04
C ARG A 37 14.97 1.77 -9.54
N TYR A 38 13.94 1.07 -9.98
CA TYR A 38 13.60 0.88 -11.38
C TYR A 38 12.11 1.11 -11.62
N ILE A 39 11.80 1.79 -12.72
CA ILE A 39 10.43 2.00 -13.20
C ILE A 39 10.20 1.10 -14.41
N TYR A 40 9.02 0.49 -14.44
CA TYR A 40 8.52 -0.30 -15.54
C TYR A 40 7.64 0.54 -16.45
N GLN A 41 7.90 0.48 -17.75
CA GLN A 41 7.08 1.08 -18.79
C GLN A 41 6.22 0.00 -19.42
N TYR A 42 4.91 0.24 -19.51
CA TYR A 42 3.95 -0.73 -20.01
C TYR A 42 3.34 -0.24 -21.33
N THR A 43 2.98 -1.19 -22.18
CA THR A 43 2.04 -0.98 -23.31
C THR A 43 0.89 -1.95 -23.14
N MET A 44 -0.32 -1.53 -23.51
CA MET A 44 -1.43 -2.45 -23.68
C MET A 44 -1.26 -3.17 -25.02
N THR A 45 -1.49 -4.47 -25.07
CA THR A 45 -1.42 -5.31 -26.29
C THR A 45 -2.76 -5.94 -26.64
N GLU A 46 -3.65 -6.12 -25.67
CA GLU A 46 -5.03 -6.57 -25.88
C GLU A 46 -5.97 -5.71 -25.03
N PRO A 47 -7.19 -5.42 -25.52
CA PRO A 47 -7.78 -5.89 -26.79
C PRO A 47 -7.23 -5.19 -28.05
N SER A 48 -6.52 -4.07 -27.88
CA SER A 48 -5.79 -3.39 -28.95
C SER A 48 -4.47 -2.84 -28.43
N VAL A 49 -3.50 -2.66 -29.33
CA VAL A 49 -2.18 -2.10 -28.96
C VAL A 49 -2.33 -0.61 -28.68
N ASN A 50 -1.99 -0.19 -27.47
CA ASN A 50 -2.05 1.22 -27.07
C ASN A 50 -0.98 1.56 -26.00
N ASP A 51 -0.01 2.38 -26.38
CA ASP A 51 1.06 2.87 -25.49
C ASP A 51 0.54 3.86 -24.43
N GLN A 52 -0.60 4.49 -24.66
CA GLN A 52 -1.25 5.37 -23.69
C GLN A 52 -2.09 4.59 -22.67
N LEU A 53 -2.22 3.26 -22.80
CA LEU A 53 -3.01 2.42 -21.89
C LEU A 53 -4.50 2.82 -21.82
N LEU A 54 -5.06 3.23 -22.96
CA LEU A 54 -6.45 3.65 -23.11
C LEU A 54 -7.22 2.63 -23.96
N TYR A 55 -8.39 2.22 -23.48
CA TYR A 55 -9.36 1.44 -24.24
C TYR A 55 -10.70 2.16 -24.28
N LYS A 56 -11.40 2.02 -25.41
CA LYS A 56 -12.75 2.54 -25.62
C LYS A 56 -13.53 1.59 -26.52
N ASP A 57 -14.78 1.35 -26.16
CA ASP A 57 -15.81 0.79 -27.02
C ASP A 57 -17.14 1.53 -26.85
N ASP A 58 -18.24 0.89 -27.25
CA ASP A 58 -19.59 1.44 -27.20
C ASP A 58 -20.15 1.52 -25.77
N TYR A 59 -19.58 0.81 -24.80
CA TYR A 59 -20.08 0.74 -23.43
C TYR A 59 -19.19 1.46 -22.42
N ILE A 60 -17.87 1.34 -22.57
CA ILE A 60 -16.90 1.84 -21.60
C ILE A 60 -15.76 2.62 -22.25
N THR A 61 -15.20 3.54 -21.47
CA THR A 61 -13.84 4.05 -21.69
C THR A 61 -13.02 3.75 -20.43
N VAL A 62 -11.87 3.12 -20.57
CA VAL A 62 -11.00 2.79 -19.45
C VAL A 62 -9.56 3.20 -19.71
N GLN A 63 -9.00 3.95 -18.77
CA GLN A 63 -7.62 4.43 -18.80
C GLN A 63 -6.86 3.79 -17.65
N PHE A 64 -5.76 3.10 -17.95
CA PHE A 64 -4.92 2.45 -16.96
C PHE A 64 -3.68 3.28 -16.61
N LYS A 65 -3.16 3.04 -15.40
CA LYS A 65 -1.86 3.50 -14.93
C LYS A 65 -1.27 2.44 -14.00
N PHE A 66 0.02 2.18 -14.14
CA PHE A 66 0.74 1.28 -13.24
C PHE A 66 1.46 2.07 -12.16
N ASP A 67 1.43 1.54 -10.94
CA ASP A 67 2.44 1.85 -9.93
C ASP A 67 3.25 0.59 -9.60
N GLU A 68 4.11 0.63 -8.59
CA GLU A 68 5.00 -0.48 -8.26
C GLU A 68 4.23 -1.75 -7.85
N SER A 69 3.08 -1.63 -7.17
CA SER A 69 2.34 -2.76 -6.60
C SER A 69 0.91 -2.95 -7.11
N ALA A 70 0.40 -2.06 -7.96
CA ALA A 70 -0.99 -2.05 -8.39
C ALA A 70 -1.17 -1.66 -9.85
N VAL A 71 -2.33 -2.06 -10.37
CA VAL A 71 -2.92 -1.46 -11.57
C VAL A 71 -4.00 -0.48 -11.10
N LYS A 72 -3.85 0.79 -11.47
CA LYS A 72 -4.86 1.83 -11.28
C LYS A 72 -5.64 1.99 -12.57
N PHE A 73 -6.93 2.29 -12.47
CA PHE A 73 -7.72 2.62 -13.63
C PHE A 73 -8.83 3.63 -13.33
N GLN A 74 -9.19 4.39 -14.36
CA GLN A 74 -10.42 5.15 -14.41
C GLN A 74 -11.35 4.48 -15.41
N LEU A 75 -12.51 4.00 -14.95
CA LEU A 75 -13.55 3.39 -15.77
C LEU A 75 -14.71 4.37 -15.90
N GLN A 76 -15.05 4.73 -17.13
CA GLN A 76 -16.17 5.61 -17.47
C GLN A 76 -17.24 4.82 -18.22
N ASN A 77 -18.49 5.02 -17.82
CA ASN A 77 -19.67 4.54 -18.54
C ASN A 77 -19.98 5.48 -19.70
N VAL A 78 -19.93 5.00 -20.94
CA VAL A 78 -20.35 5.76 -22.13
C VAL A 78 -21.66 5.26 -22.72
N SER A 79 -22.25 4.21 -22.15
CA SER A 79 -23.58 3.71 -22.50
C SER A 79 -24.69 4.49 -21.78
N ASP A 80 -25.94 4.23 -22.20
CA ASP A 80 -27.16 4.69 -21.55
C ASP A 80 -27.61 3.80 -20.37
N LEU A 81 -27.08 2.58 -20.28
CA LEU A 81 -27.38 1.63 -19.21
C LEU A 81 -26.47 1.82 -17.99
N PRO A 82 -26.95 1.55 -16.76
CA PRO A 82 -26.08 1.52 -15.59
C PRO A 82 -25.07 0.37 -15.70
N LEU A 83 -23.85 0.60 -15.20
CA LEU A 83 -22.83 -0.44 -15.13
C LEU A 83 -22.31 -0.66 -13.71
N SER A 84 -21.73 -1.84 -13.45
CA SER A 84 -21.04 -2.15 -12.19
C SER A 84 -19.95 -3.19 -12.41
N ILE A 85 -18.88 -3.15 -11.61
CA ILE A 85 -17.83 -4.19 -11.65
C ILE A 85 -18.28 -5.41 -10.85
N VAL A 86 -18.12 -6.60 -11.43
CA VAL A 86 -18.38 -7.89 -10.77
C VAL A 86 -17.10 -8.35 -10.06
N TRP A 87 -16.85 -7.80 -8.88
CA TRP A 87 -15.58 -7.92 -8.15
C TRP A 87 -15.15 -9.35 -7.79
N GLU A 88 -16.10 -10.27 -7.63
CA GLU A 88 -15.86 -11.69 -7.35
C GLU A 88 -14.98 -12.36 -8.41
N ASN A 89 -15.07 -11.89 -9.66
CA ASN A 89 -14.38 -12.48 -10.81
C ASN A 89 -13.21 -11.63 -11.32
N VAL A 90 -12.86 -10.53 -10.63
CA VAL A 90 -11.73 -9.68 -11.00
C VAL A 90 -10.42 -10.35 -10.57
N ALA A 91 -9.49 -10.48 -11.52
CA ALA A 91 -8.20 -11.11 -11.30
C ALA A 91 -7.08 -10.38 -12.03
N ILE A 92 -5.89 -10.37 -11.41
CA ILE A 92 -4.64 -9.98 -12.07
C ILE A 92 -3.81 -11.23 -12.29
N SER A 93 -3.34 -11.44 -13.52
CA SER A 93 -2.34 -12.46 -13.82
C SER A 93 -0.97 -11.84 -14.01
N LEU A 94 0.03 -12.39 -13.34
CA LEU A 94 1.45 -12.04 -13.50
C LEU A 94 2.18 -13.23 -14.09
N ASN A 95 2.76 -13.09 -15.29
CA ASN A 95 3.43 -14.19 -16.01
C ASN A 95 2.59 -15.48 -16.06
N ASN A 96 1.31 -15.35 -16.44
CA ASN A 96 0.32 -16.42 -16.56
C ASN A 96 -0.14 -17.08 -15.25
N ARG A 97 0.26 -16.57 -14.09
CA ARG A 97 -0.33 -16.97 -12.80
C ARG A 97 -1.38 -15.95 -12.37
N ALA A 98 -2.63 -16.39 -12.24
CA ALA A 98 -3.75 -15.56 -11.82
C ALA A 98 -3.82 -15.42 -10.29
N PHE A 99 -4.19 -14.23 -9.83
CA PHE A 99 -4.40 -13.88 -8.43
C PHE A 99 -5.72 -13.13 -8.29
N PRO A 100 -6.54 -13.44 -7.27
CA PRO A 100 -7.65 -12.59 -6.90
C PRO A 100 -7.12 -11.23 -6.44
N VAL A 101 -7.93 -10.18 -6.58
CA VAL A 101 -7.50 -8.81 -6.24
C VAL A 101 -8.11 -8.30 -4.95
N ARG A 102 -7.51 -7.24 -4.42
CA ARG A 102 -8.14 -6.28 -3.50
C ARG A 102 -8.26 -4.93 -4.18
N ASN A 103 -9.34 -4.21 -3.87
CA ASN A 103 -9.57 -2.85 -4.36
C ASN A 103 -9.42 -1.81 -3.24
N LEU A 104 -9.64 -0.52 -3.52
CA LEU A 104 -9.51 0.57 -2.54
C LEU A 104 -10.30 0.35 -1.24
N SER A 105 -11.49 -0.25 -1.29
CA SER A 105 -12.33 -0.45 -0.09
C SER A 105 -11.92 -1.67 0.74
N THR A 106 -11.16 -2.60 0.16
CA THR A 106 -10.78 -3.87 0.81
C THR A 106 -9.27 -4.05 1.02
N LEU A 107 -8.45 -3.07 0.62
CA LEU A 107 -6.97 -3.11 0.68
C LEU A 107 -6.45 -3.70 2.00
N TYR A 108 -6.87 -3.13 3.14
CA TYR A 108 -6.33 -3.47 4.46
C TYR A 108 -7.32 -4.19 5.37
N GLN A 109 -8.22 -4.98 4.79
CA GLN A 109 -9.11 -5.85 5.54
C GLN A 109 -8.44 -7.20 5.77
N THR A 110 -8.53 -7.77 6.97
CA THR A 110 -7.92 -9.09 7.24
C THR A 110 -8.76 -10.23 6.66
N GLU A 111 -10.07 -10.04 6.60
CA GLU A 111 -11.03 -11.03 6.12
C GLU A 111 -11.04 -11.14 4.59
N LEU A 112 -11.44 -12.31 4.09
CA LEU A 112 -11.65 -12.57 2.67
C LEU A 112 -13.00 -11.98 2.25
N VAL A 113 -13.04 -10.66 2.07
CA VAL A 113 -14.24 -9.94 1.66
C VAL A 113 -14.09 -9.48 0.22
N HIS A 114 -15.10 -9.75 -0.60
CA HIS A 114 -15.20 -9.17 -1.93
C HIS A 114 -15.77 -7.75 -1.82
N PRO A 115 -15.22 -6.77 -2.54
CA PRO A 115 -15.77 -5.43 -2.57
C PRO A 115 -17.22 -5.44 -3.05
N LEU A 116 -18.06 -4.61 -2.43
CA LEU A 116 -19.42 -4.42 -2.91
C LEU A 116 -19.41 -3.74 -4.29
N PRO A 117 -20.22 -4.22 -5.26
CA PRO A 117 -20.36 -3.54 -6.54
C PRO A 117 -20.86 -2.11 -6.34
N VAL A 118 -20.25 -1.17 -7.06
CA VAL A 118 -20.70 0.23 -7.12
C VAL A 118 -21.39 0.43 -8.47
N MET A 119 -22.60 1.01 -8.43
CA MET A 119 -23.32 1.39 -9.63
C MET A 119 -22.71 2.66 -10.23
N ILE A 120 -22.42 2.61 -11.52
CA ILE A 120 -21.85 3.71 -12.30
C ILE A 120 -22.92 4.14 -13.28
N PRO A 121 -23.57 5.29 -13.07
CA PRO A 121 -24.63 5.78 -13.96
C PRO A 121 -24.06 6.10 -15.34
N SER A 122 -24.94 6.28 -16.33
CA SER A 122 -24.58 6.76 -17.67
C SER A 122 -23.74 8.04 -17.57
N LEU A 123 -22.67 8.12 -18.37
CA LEU A 123 -21.67 9.20 -18.35
C LEU A 123 -20.87 9.36 -17.05
N GLY A 124 -21.17 8.54 -16.03
CA GLY A 124 -20.45 8.49 -14.77
C GLY A 124 -19.10 7.78 -14.89
N TYR A 125 -18.26 7.94 -13.88
CA TYR A 125 -16.97 7.26 -13.82
C TYR A 125 -16.60 6.85 -12.39
N ILE A 126 -15.70 5.89 -12.29
CA ILE A 126 -15.02 5.53 -11.03
C ILE A 126 -13.51 5.53 -11.24
N ARG A 127 -12.78 5.65 -10.14
CA ARG A 127 -11.34 5.42 -10.08
C ARG A 127 -11.06 4.33 -9.08
N GLU A 128 -10.30 3.34 -9.50
CA GLU A 128 -9.99 2.19 -8.68
C GLU A 128 -8.52 1.81 -8.76
N VAL A 129 -8.11 1.02 -7.78
CA VAL A 129 -6.77 0.45 -7.66
C VAL A 129 -6.95 -1.02 -7.37
N VAL A 130 -6.31 -1.88 -8.14
CA VAL A 130 -6.35 -3.34 -7.93
C VAL A 130 -4.95 -3.88 -7.67
N ILE A 131 -4.86 -4.71 -6.63
CA ILE A 131 -3.61 -5.32 -6.15
C ILE A 131 -3.84 -6.82 -6.00
N PRO A 132 -2.90 -7.68 -6.42
CA PRO A 132 -2.97 -9.10 -6.08
C PRO A 132 -3.14 -9.27 -4.57
N ARG A 133 -4.12 -10.06 -4.14
CA ARG A 133 -4.44 -10.26 -2.72
C ARG A 133 -3.21 -10.67 -1.91
N ASP A 134 -2.42 -11.60 -2.45
CA ASP A 134 -1.21 -12.12 -1.81
C ASP A 134 -0.06 -11.09 -1.73
N ASN A 135 -0.18 -9.98 -2.44
CA ASN A 135 0.78 -8.88 -2.36
C ASN A 135 0.46 -7.92 -1.21
N ILE A 136 -0.63 -8.11 -0.46
CA ILE A 136 -0.92 -7.30 0.72
C ILE A 136 -0.81 -8.17 1.96
N THR A 137 0.17 -7.87 2.81
CA THR A 137 0.47 -8.66 4.01
C THR A 137 0.57 -7.77 5.22
N LEU A 138 -0.01 -8.20 6.34
CA LEU A 138 0.22 -7.58 7.64
C LEU A 138 1.52 -8.14 8.25
N GLU A 139 2.55 -7.30 8.35
CA GLU A 139 3.80 -7.61 9.04
C GLU A 139 3.82 -6.93 10.43
N LYS A 140 4.82 -7.24 11.27
CA LYS A 140 4.97 -6.65 12.62
C LYS A 140 4.99 -5.12 12.60
N GLU A 141 5.55 -4.55 11.55
CA GLU A 141 5.76 -3.10 11.39
C GLU A 141 4.56 -2.39 10.72
N GLY A 142 3.57 -3.15 10.22
CA GLY A 142 2.47 -2.57 9.46
C GLY A 142 2.03 -3.42 8.29
N TRP A 143 1.03 -2.91 7.59
CA TRP A 143 0.65 -3.42 6.28
C TRP A 143 1.74 -3.12 5.27
N LYS A 144 2.07 -4.14 4.49
CA LYS A 144 3.06 -4.07 3.42
C LYS A 144 2.44 -4.50 2.11
N GLU A 145 2.85 -3.79 1.07
CA GLU A 145 2.42 -4.03 -0.29
C GLU A 145 3.61 -4.44 -1.11
N LYS A 146 3.59 -5.67 -1.61
CA LYS A 146 4.60 -6.21 -2.50
C LYS A 146 4.40 -5.71 -3.92
N ASP A 147 5.50 -5.36 -4.59
CA ASP A 147 5.49 -4.94 -5.98
C ASP A 147 5.00 -6.06 -6.93
N LEU A 148 4.41 -5.67 -8.07
CA LEU A 148 4.02 -6.60 -9.14
C LEU A 148 5.26 -7.31 -9.71
N PHE A 149 6.34 -6.53 -9.90
CA PHE A 149 7.67 -7.01 -10.26
C PHE A 149 8.71 -6.31 -9.38
N PRO A 150 9.89 -6.93 -9.11
CA PRO A 150 10.90 -6.31 -8.26
C PRO A 150 11.35 -4.94 -8.79
N THR A 151 11.34 -3.89 -7.95
CA THR A 151 11.72 -2.52 -8.35
C THR A 151 13.03 -2.02 -7.74
N ASP A 152 13.58 -2.71 -6.74
CA ASP A 152 14.80 -2.29 -6.02
C ASP A 152 15.87 -3.38 -6.13
N ASP A 153 17.09 -3.01 -6.54
CA ASP A 153 18.23 -3.94 -6.62
C ASP A 153 19.01 -4.12 -5.32
N MET A 154 18.77 -3.29 -4.30
CA MET A 154 19.43 -3.31 -3.00
C MET A 154 20.96 -3.32 -3.10
N GLY A 155 21.52 -2.73 -4.15
CA GLY A 155 22.96 -2.70 -4.42
C GLY A 155 23.53 -4.01 -4.94
N SER A 156 22.68 -4.97 -5.33
CA SER A 156 23.07 -6.30 -5.82
C SER A 156 23.00 -6.37 -7.35
N ALA A 157 24.15 -6.64 -7.99
CA ALA A 157 24.22 -6.85 -9.44
C ALA A 157 23.36 -8.04 -9.91
N ALA A 158 23.27 -9.09 -9.09
CA ALA A 158 22.41 -10.25 -9.40
C ALA A 158 20.93 -9.85 -9.42
N ARG A 159 20.51 -8.99 -8.47
CA ARG A 159 19.13 -8.51 -8.39
C ARG A 159 18.82 -7.53 -9.50
N LYS A 160 19.74 -6.62 -9.85
CA LYS A 160 19.65 -5.80 -11.06
C LYS A 160 19.43 -6.65 -12.31
N LYS A 161 20.22 -7.72 -12.49
CA LYS A 161 20.04 -8.65 -13.62
C LYS A 161 18.67 -9.34 -13.60
N LEU A 162 18.17 -9.70 -12.42
CA LEU A 162 16.82 -10.26 -12.26
C LEU A 162 15.73 -9.26 -12.69
N ILE A 163 15.83 -8.01 -12.25
CA ILE A 163 14.90 -6.92 -12.64
C ILE A 163 14.84 -6.80 -14.15
N MET A 164 15.99 -6.73 -14.83
CA MET A 164 16.05 -6.58 -16.28
C MET A 164 15.43 -7.76 -17.05
N LYS A 165 15.32 -8.96 -16.46
CA LYS A 165 14.67 -10.11 -17.09
C LYS A 165 13.16 -9.96 -17.21
N TYR A 166 12.54 -9.04 -16.46
CA TYR A 166 11.11 -8.77 -16.56
C TYR A 166 10.75 -7.90 -17.77
N ASN A 167 11.73 -7.48 -18.59
CA ASN A 167 11.43 -6.86 -19.86
C ASN A 167 10.64 -7.84 -20.74
N GLY A 168 9.51 -7.39 -21.29
CA GLY A 168 8.58 -8.24 -22.03
C GLY A 168 7.67 -9.12 -21.17
N SER A 169 7.76 -9.07 -19.83
CA SER A 169 6.81 -9.75 -18.94
C SER A 169 5.39 -9.23 -19.15
N VAL A 170 4.43 -10.10 -18.85
CA VAL A 170 3.01 -9.86 -19.12
C VAL A 170 2.23 -9.73 -17.82
N VAL A 171 1.40 -8.69 -17.75
CA VAL A 171 0.36 -8.51 -16.74
C VAL A 171 -0.98 -8.58 -17.45
N LYS A 172 -1.91 -9.42 -16.99
CA LYS A 172 -3.29 -9.44 -17.50
C LYS A 172 -4.25 -9.00 -16.41
N LEU A 173 -5.24 -8.19 -16.75
CA LEU A 173 -6.35 -7.81 -15.88
C LEU A 173 -7.65 -8.35 -16.48
N MET A 174 -8.32 -9.23 -15.74
CA MET A 174 -9.69 -9.63 -16.02
C MET A 174 -10.62 -8.72 -15.24
N LEU A 175 -11.51 -8.01 -15.94
CA LEU A 175 -12.41 -7.02 -15.38
C LEU A 175 -13.85 -7.26 -15.89
N PRO A 176 -14.59 -8.21 -15.29
CA PRO A 176 -15.99 -8.43 -15.65
C PRO A 176 -16.85 -7.24 -15.22
N VAL A 177 -17.61 -6.69 -16.18
CA VAL A 177 -18.50 -5.54 -15.98
C VAL A 177 -19.93 -5.95 -16.31
N ARG A 178 -20.84 -5.73 -15.38
CA ARG A 178 -22.28 -5.85 -15.60
C ARG A 178 -22.80 -4.57 -16.23
N ILE A 179 -23.47 -4.67 -17.37
CA ILE A 179 -24.10 -3.58 -18.12
C ILE A 179 -25.58 -3.93 -18.24
N GLY A 180 -26.44 -3.23 -17.48
CA GLY A 180 -27.82 -3.67 -17.28
C GLY A 180 -27.88 -5.09 -16.70
N GLU A 181 -28.43 -6.04 -17.45
CA GLU A 181 -28.57 -7.46 -17.04
C GLU A 181 -27.45 -8.38 -17.57
N VAL A 182 -26.63 -7.88 -18.49
CA VAL A 182 -25.58 -8.68 -19.16
C VAL A 182 -24.25 -8.45 -18.46
N VAL A 183 -23.47 -9.53 -18.26
CA VAL A 183 -22.08 -9.44 -17.81
C VAL A 183 -21.16 -9.58 -19.02
N GLN A 184 -20.35 -8.56 -19.25
CA GLN A 184 -19.32 -8.54 -20.29
C GLN A 184 -17.95 -8.73 -19.65
N ASP A 185 -17.22 -9.74 -20.10
CA ASP A 185 -15.86 -10.01 -19.63
C ASP A 185 -14.85 -9.19 -20.42
N TYR A 186 -14.26 -8.19 -19.77
CA TYR A 186 -13.14 -7.44 -20.34
C TYR A 186 -11.81 -8.04 -19.91
N ALA A 187 -10.93 -8.31 -20.88
CA ALA A 187 -9.58 -8.79 -20.63
C ALA A 187 -8.56 -7.82 -21.24
N PHE A 188 -7.70 -7.27 -20.38
CA PHE A 188 -6.64 -6.36 -20.78
C PHE A 188 -5.29 -7.02 -20.58
N THR A 189 -4.49 -7.10 -21.65
CA THR A 189 -3.12 -7.62 -21.57
C THR A 189 -2.14 -6.48 -21.71
N PHE A 190 -1.22 -6.37 -20.77
CA PHE A 190 -0.16 -5.38 -20.72
C PHE A 190 1.20 -6.06 -20.80
N LYS A 191 2.12 -5.47 -21.55
CA LYS A 191 3.49 -5.95 -21.69
C LYS A 191 4.45 -4.89 -21.18
N VAL A 192 5.46 -5.33 -20.42
CA VAL A 192 6.60 -4.47 -20.07
C VAL A 192 7.38 -4.16 -21.35
N LYS A 193 7.30 -2.90 -21.79
CA LYS A 193 7.98 -2.37 -22.98
C LYS A 193 9.43 -2.00 -22.67
N GLY A 194 9.69 -1.54 -21.45
CA GLY A 194 11.01 -1.08 -21.03
C GLY A 194 11.14 -0.97 -19.52
N ILE A 195 12.38 -0.95 -19.06
CA ILE A 195 12.75 -0.78 -17.65
C ILE A 195 13.83 0.29 -17.58
N SER A 196 13.61 1.31 -16.75
CA SER A 196 14.53 2.43 -16.59
C SER A 196 14.91 2.61 -15.12
N ALA A 197 16.19 2.86 -14.84
CA ALA A 197 16.63 3.22 -13.50
C ALA A 197 16.04 4.59 -13.11
N LEU A 198 15.51 4.68 -11.90
CA LEU A 198 15.11 5.94 -11.30
C LEU A 198 16.38 6.68 -10.83
N PRO A 199 16.58 7.95 -11.21
CA PRO A 199 17.70 8.73 -10.71
C PRO A 199 17.68 8.81 -9.18
N GLN A 200 18.85 8.73 -8.54
CA GLN A 200 18.96 8.67 -7.06
C GLN A 200 18.36 9.90 -6.34
N ASN A 201 18.26 11.03 -7.03
CA ASN A 201 17.70 12.28 -6.51
C ASN A 201 16.18 12.40 -6.72
N VAL A 202 15.53 11.45 -7.38
CA VAL A 202 14.08 11.47 -7.64
C VAL A 202 13.38 10.55 -6.66
N ARG A 203 12.40 11.09 -5.93
CA ARG A 203 11.56 10.27 -5.05
C ARG A 203 10.61 9.41 -5.89
N PRO A 204 10.33 8.17 -5.46
CA PRO A 204 9.27 7.38 -6.08
C PRO A 204 7.94 8.14 -6.05
N PRO A 205 7.08 7.96 -7.05
CA PRO A 205 5.73 8.51 -7.04
C PRO A 205 5.00 8.11 -5.75
N VAL A 206 4.32 9.06 -5.12
CA VAL A 206 3.51 8.77 -3.93
C VAL A 206 2.35 7.85 -4.32
N LYS A 207 2.16 6.78 -3.56
CA LYS A 207 1.00 5.89 -3.73
C LYS A 207 -0.25 6.57 -3.19
N GLU A 208 -1.10 7.06 -4.08
CA GLU A 208 -2.46 7.53 -3.73
C GLU A 208 -3.34 6.34 -3.30
N ARG A 209 -3.35 6.03 -1.99
CA ARG A 209 -4.13 4.95 -1.36
C ARG A 209 -4.58 5.40 0.03
N PRO A 210 -5.64 4.79 0.61
CA PRO A 210 -5.97 4.98 2.02
C PRO A 210 -4.75 4.72 2.90
N THR A 211 -4.61 5.45 4.00
CA THR A 211 -3.58 5.14 4.99
C THR A 211 -3.87 3.76 5.61
N PRO A 212 -2.89 2.85 5.71
CA PRO A 212 -3.10 1.59 6.37
C PRO A 212 -3.57 1.80 7.81
N PRO A 213 -4.53 1.00 8.30
CA PRO A 213 -4.93 1.08 9.70
C PRO A 213 -3.74 0.69 10.59
N PRO A 214 -3.62 1.33 11.78
CA PRO A 214 -2.54 1.01 12.71
C PRO A 214 -2.61 -0.45 13.14
N VAL A 215 -1.46 -1.09 13.28
CA VAL A 215 -1.39 -2.44 13.85
C VAL A 215 -1.78 -2.33 15.32
N MET A 216 -2.89 -2.95 15.71
CA MET A 216 -3.18 -3.14 17.12
C MET A 216 -2.16 -4.15 17.67
N THR A 217 -1.00 -3.66 18.10
CA THR A 217 -0.13 -4.47 18.97
C THR A 217 -0.96 -4.74 20.21
N ALA A 218 -1.28 -6.00 20.46
CA ALA A 218 -1.84 -6.42 21.74
C ALA A 218 -0.78 -6.14 22.83
N SER A 219 -0.67 -4.88 23.25
CA SER A 219 -0.12 -4.52 24.54
C SER A 219 -1.20 -4.85 25.56
N ALA A 220 -1.24 -6.13 25.92
CA ALA A 220 -1.94 -6.57 27.11
C ALA A 220 -1.15 -6.07 28.32
N SER A 221 -1.53 -4.90 28.84
CA SER A 221 -1.67 -4.63 30.28
C SER A 221 -1.95 -3.15 30.51
N ASN A 222 -2.95 -2.88 31.36
CA ASN A 222 -3.25 -1.59 31.98
C ASN A 222 -4.03 -0.56 31.16
N ALA A 223 -5.24 -0.94 30.78
CA ALA A 223 -6.37 -0.03 30.87
C ALA A 223 -7.59 -0.82 31.33
N LEU A 224 -7.65 -1.10 32.63
CA LEU A 224 -8.93 -1.21 33.31
C LEU A 224 -9.67 0.09 33.01
N LEU A 225 -10.59 0.06 32.06
CA LEU A 225 -11.64 1.06 31.98
C LEU A 225 -12.35 1.02 33.34
N PRO A 226 -12.37 2.09 34.15
CA PRO A 226 -13.45 2.23 35.09
C PRO A 226 -14.71 2.33 34.23
N ILE A 227 -15.48 1.25 34.17
CA ILE A 227 -16.90 1.33 33.83
C ILE A 227 -17.47 2.31 34.84
N VAL A 228 -17.63 3.57 34.42
CA VAL A 228 -18.42 4.54 35.14
C VAL A 228 -19.84 3.98 35.12
N ILE A 229 -20.23 3.38 36.24
CA ILE A 229 -21.60 3.00 36.55
C ILE A 229 -22.40 4.30 36.69
N ALA A 230 -22.70 4.94 35.56
CA ALA A 230 -23.65 6.05 35.46
C ALA A 230 -25.10 5.56 35.26
N GLY A 231 -25.35 4.25 35.38
CA GLY A 231 -26.67 3.64 35.26
C GLY A 231 -27.26 3.10 36.58
N GLY A 232 -26.52 3.17 37.70
CA GLY A 232 -26.96 2.59 38.98
C GLY A 232 -27.72 3.53 39.90
N ILE A 233 -27.51 4.86 39.76
CA ILE A 233 -28.09 5.85 40.70
C ILE A 233 -29.35 6.51 40.13
N LEU A 234 -29.49 6.64 38.80
CA LEU A 234 -30.74 7.16 38.22
C LEU A 234 -31.90 6.14 38.22
N GLY A 235 -31.61 4.83 38.20
CA GLY A 235 -32.64 3.79 38.23
C GLY A 235 -33.38 3.67 39.56
N LEU A 236 -32.71 3.95 40.68
CA LEU A 236 -33.32 3.92 42.02
C LEU A 236 -34.18 5.17 42.30
N ALA A 237 -33.84 6.32 41.73
CA ALA A 237 -34.62 7.56 41.90
C ALA A 237 -35.99 7.49 41.20
N ILE A 238 -36.08 6.84 40.02
CA ILE A 238 -37.34 6.70 39.29
C ILE A 238 -38.25 5.64 39.95
N TYR A 239 -37.69 4.57 40.51
CA TYR A 239 -38.48 3.53 41.21
C TYR A 239 -39.06 4.03 42.55
N ALA A 240 -38.34 4.87 43.30
CA ALA A 240 -38.83 5.45 44.56
C ALA A 240 -39.96 6.48 44.35
N LEU A 241 -39.93 7.25 43.26
CA LEU A 241 -40.96 8.27 42.96
C LEU A 241 -42.25 7.69 42.37
N SER A 242 -42.27 6.42 41.94
CA SER A 242 -43.46 5.77 41.38
C SER A 242 -44.42 5.20 42.44
N LYS A 243 -44.03 5.13 43.72
CA LYS A 243 -44.86 4.47 44.77
C LYS A 243 -45.74 5.39 45.61
N GLU A 244 -45.67 6.71 45.44
CA GLU A 244 -46.34 7.63 46.38
C GLU A 244 -47.64 8.29 45.89
N LYS A 245 -48.23 7.86 44.77
CA LYS A 245 -49.53 8.39 44.33
C LYS A 245 -50.51 7.31 43.87
N ALA A 246 -50.94 6.49 44.82
CA ALA A 246 -52.22 5.79 44.72
C ALA A 246 -52.90 5.75 46.08
N SER A 247 -53.87 6.65 46.30
CA SER A 247 -55.02 6.34 47.16
C SER A 247 -56.25 7.12 46.71
N PRO A 248 -57.44 6.52 46.85
CA PRO A 248 -58.57 6.72 45.95
C PRO A 248 -59.57 7.75 46.49
N ILE A 249 -60.30 8.35 45.55
CA ILE A 249 -61.51 9.13 45.79
C ILE A 249 -62.59 8.21 46.36
N GLY A 250 -63.34 8.74 47.33
CA GLY A 250 -64.36 8.04 48.11
C GLY A 250 -65.60 7.59 47.32
N PHE A 251 -66.40 6.81 48.04
CA PHE A 251 -67.84 6.68 47.85
C PHE A 251 -68.54 7.60 48.87
#